data_AF-A0A5N0TCT6-F1
#
_entry.id   AF-A0A5N0TCT6-F1
#
_cell.length_a   1.000
_cell.length_b   1.000
_cell.length_c   1.000
_cell.angle_alpha   90.00
_cell.angle_beta   90.00
_cell.angle_gamma   90.00
#
_symmetry.space_group_name_H-M   'P 1'
#
loop_
_entity.id
_entity.type
_entity.pdbx_description
1 polymer ?
#
loop_
_entity_poly.entity_id
_entity_poly.type
_entity_poly.pdbx_seq_one_letter_code
_entity_poly.pdbx_strand_id
1 'polypeptide(L)'
;MTMTTSPAAPARAPESTAMFREAAEAARVVSDQIEHNRDIARDIGRLLRERDPAFMLTVARGSSDHAATYGKYLVETRSGLFTASAAPSVNSIYKAPMQFERGACIVISQSGASPDLLAVAEAARRGGAPVIALVNVESSPLAEMADAVLPLRAGPENSVAATKSFIGSLSALVQLTAEWQDDQDLRDALATAPEHLAAAWDCDWSAALEPIMATRSLFTLGRGIGLGIAQEAALKFKEVCGLHAEAYSSAEVLHGPVTIARDAFPMLVMAQDDATAPGVRDLVAELSGRDLTLMTAGVTAPGAIELPTPSAHPVIEPLLRIQSFYRLANQLSLALGQDPDNPPFLRKVTATV
;
A
#
# COMPACT_ATOMS: atom_id res chain seq x y z
N MET A 1 44.51 22.18 3.85
CA MET A 1 43.93 20.82 3.79
C MET A 1 42.91 20.84 2.67
N THR A 2 43.34 20.49 1.46
CA THR A 2 42.51 20.46 0.25
C THR A 2 41.52 19.31 0.37
N MET A 3 40.22 19.62 0.50
CA MET A 3 39.16 18.63 0.37
C MET A 3 39.15 18.15 -1.07
N THR A 4 39.72 16.97 -1.30
CA THR A 4 39.53 16.19 -2.51
C THR A 4 38.07 15.77 -2.58
N THR A 5 37.28 16.44 -3.41
CA THR A 5 35.98 15.96 -3.83
C THR A 5 36.19 14.68 -4.64
N SER A 6 35.74 13.55 -4.09
CA SER A 6 35.68 12.29 -4.82
C SER A 6 34.80 12.51 -6.07
N PRO A 7 35.16 11.99 -7.25
CA PRO A 7 34.32 12.11 -8.43
C PRO A 7 32.95 11.50 -8.15
N ALA A 8 31.88 12.25 -8.47
CA ALA A 8 30.51 11.76 -8.37
C ALA A 8 30.41 10.46 -9.18
N ALA A 9 29.89 9.40 -8.57
CA ALA A 9 29.61 8.16 -9.26
C ALA A 9 28.70 8.45 -10.48
N PRO A 10 28.87 7.76 -11.62
CA PRO A 10 28.00 7.97 -12.78
C PRO A 10 26.54 7.77 -12.37
N ALA A 11 25.67 8.67 -12.80
CA ALA A 11 24.25 8.60 -12.51
C ALA A 11 23.70 7.24 -12.97
N ARG A 12 23.22 6.42 -12.02
CA ARG A 12 22.60 5.13 -12.33
C ARG A 12 21.35 5.37 -13.17
N ALA A 13 21.18 4.61 -14.25
CA ALA A 13 19.94 4.64 -15.02
C ALA A 13 18.77 4.14 -14.15
N PRO A 14 17.57 4.76 -14.20
CA PRO A 14 16.41 4.34 -13.42
C PRO A 14 16.09 2.84 -13.52
N GLU A 15 16.29 2.25 -14.70
CA GLU A 15 15.99 0.85 -15.01
C GLU A 15 17.00 -0.13 -14.38
N SER A 16 18.14 0.38 -13.93
CA SER A 16 19.21 -0.42 -13.33
C SER A 16 18.96 -0.79 -11.87
N THR A 17 17.97 -0.20 -11.20
CA THR A 17 17.65 -0.50 -9.80
C THR A 17 16.81 -1.77 -9.68
N ALA A 18 16.96 -2.48 -8.54
CA ALA A 18 16.08 -3.60 -8.21
C ALA A 18 14.64 -3.11 -7.96
N MET A 19 14.46 -1.98 -7.28
CA MET A 19 13.14 -1.37 -7.04
C MET A 19 12.37 -1.13 -8.35
N PHE A 20 13.01 -0.58 -9.38
CA PHE A 20 12.37 -0.36 -10.68
C PHE A 20 11.93 -1.67 -11.32
N ARG A 21 12.84 -2.65 -11.40
CA ARG A 21 12.54 -3.96 -12.02
C ARG A 21 11.43 -4.68 -11.26
N GLU A 22 11.47 -4.67 -9.94
CA GLU A 22 10.50 -5.35 -9.08
C GLU A 22 9.13 -4.69 -9.15
N ALA A 23 9.06 -3.36 -9.17
CA ALA A 23 7.80 -2.64 -9.40
C ALA A 23 7.22 -2.94 -10.79
N ALA A 24 8.05 -3.02 -11.83
CA ALA A 24 7.61 -3.37 -13.20
C ALA A 24 6.96 -4.76 -13.29
N GLU A 25 7.30 -5.69 -12.38
CA GLU A 25 6.75 -7.05 -12.38
C GLU A 25 5.33 -7.15 -11.82
N ALA A 26 4.80 -6.09 -11.19
CA ALA A 26 3.54 -6.16 -10.45
C ALA A 26 2.35 -6.66 -11.29
N ALA A 27 2.24 -6.24 -12.56
CA ALA A 27 1.20 -6.72 -13.47
C ALA A 27 1.24 -8.24 -13.67
N ARG A 28 2.45 -8.79 -13.91
CA ARG A 28 2.66 -10.23 -14.03
C ARG A 28 2.39 -10.96 -12.72
N VAL A 29 2.88 -10.42 -11.61
CA VAL A 29 2.63 -10.98 -10.26
C VAL A 29 1.13 -11.09 -9.99
N VAL A 30 0.36 -10.05 -10.28
CA VAL A 30 -1.10 -10.05 -10.08
C VAL A 30 -1.78 -11.06 -11.01
N SER A 31 -1.39 -11.12 -12.28
CA SER A 31 -1.90 -12.12 -13.22
C SER A 31 -1.66 -13.56 -12.73
N ASP A 32 -0.41 -13.88 -12.38
CA ASP A 32 -0.01 -15.18 -11.88
C ASP A 32 -0.76 -15.50 -10.56
N GLN A 33 -0.87 -14.52 -9.67
CA GLN A 33 -1.55 -14.67 -8.38
C GLN A 33 -3.03 -15.02 -8.56
N ILE A 34 -3.76 -14.31 -9.42
CA ILE A 34 -5.20 -14.55 -9.66
C ILE A 34 -5.45 -16.00 -10.10
N GLU A 35 -4.63 -16.50 -11.03
CA GLU A 35 -4.76 -17.86 -11.55
C GLU A 35 -4.42 -18.91 -10.49
N HIS A 36 -3.24 -18.83 -9.89
CA HIS A 36 -2.73 -19.86 -8.97
C HIS A 36 -3.48 -19.88 -7.63
N ASN A 37 -4.09 -18.77 -7.23
CA ASN A 37 -4.85 -18.69 -5.98
C ASN A 37 -6.35 -18.92 -6.17
N ARG A 38 -6.84 -19.18 -7.39
CA ARG A 38 -8.29 -19.28 -7.66
C ARG A 38 -9.03 -20.20 -6.70
N ASP A 39 -8.56 -21.44 -6.56
CA ASP A 39 -9.24 -22.42 -5.70
C ASP A 39 -8.96 -22.17 -4.22
N ILE A 40 -7.75 -21.70 -3.88
CA ILE A 40 -7.36 -21.30 -2.52
C ILE A 40 -8.28 -20.19 -2.01
N ALA A 41 -8.46 -19.12 -2.79
CA ALA A 41 -9.31 -17.99 -2.42
C ALA A 41 -10.78 -18.41 -2.28
N ARG A 42 -11.28 -19.30 -3.14
CA ARG A 42 -12.64 -19.87 -3.03
C ARG A 42 -12.84 -20.65 -1.74
N ASP A 43 -11.87 -21.48 -1.36
CA ASP A 43 -11.95 -22.27 -0.14
C ASP A 43 -11.85 -21.40 1.11
N ILE A 44 -11.00 -20.38 1.10
CA ILE A 44 -10.95 -19.38 2.17
C ILE A 44 -12.28 -18.60 2.25
N GLY A 45 -12.82 -18.16 1.12
CA GLY A 45 -14.10 -17.47 1.07
C GLY A 45 -15.25 -18.31 1.63
N ARG A 46 -15.24 -19.63 1.34
CA ARG A 46 -16.18 -20.60 1.92
C ARG A 46 -16.00 -20.72 3.42
N LEU A 47 -14.76 -20.89 3.91
CA LEU A 47 -14.44 -20.93 5.33
C LEU A 47 -14.98 -19.68 6.04
N LEU A 48 -14.77 -18.49 5.49
CA LEU A 48 -15.21 -17.24 6.10
C LEU A 48 -16.74 -17.10 6.11
N ARG A 49 -17.45 -17.58 5.07
CA ARG A 49 -18.91 -17.65 5.09
C ARG A 49 -19.45 -18.65 6.12
N GLU A 50 -18.83 -19.81 6.22
CA GLU A 50 -19.23 -20.84 7.20
C GLU A 50 -18.97 -20.40 8.63
N ARG A 51 -17.91 -19.62 8.86
CA ARG A 51 -17.55 -19.07 10.17
C ARG A 51 -18.39 -17.86 10.57
N ASP A 52 -18.97 -17.14 9.60
CA ASP A 52 -19.82 -15.96 9.81
C ASP A 52 -19.27 -14.99 10.87
N PRO A 53 -18.08 -14.41 10.65
CA PRO A 53 -17.45 -13.56 11.65
C PRO A 53 -18.24 -12.25 11.82
N ALA A 54 -18.37 -11.80 13.07
CA ALA A 54 -19.01 -10.54 13.43
C ALA A 54 -18.14 -9.31 13.16
N PHE A 55 -16.82 -9.49 13.06
CA PHE A 55 -15.85 -8.43 12.78
C PHE A 55 -14.58 -9.01 12.16
N MET A 56 -13.81 -8.15 11.50
CA MET A 56 -12.49 -8.48 10.97
C MET A 56 -11.39 -7.77 11.76
N LEU A 57 -10.29 -8.48 11.99
CA LEU A 57 -9.04 -7.92 12.48
C LEU A 57 -7.99 -8.01 11.38
N THR A 58 -7.23 -6.94 11.23
CA THR A 58 -6.01 -6.93 10.41
C THR A 58 -4.79 -6.83 11.29
N VAL A 59 -3.72 -7.52 10.89
CA VAL A 59 -2.47 -7.60 11.67
C VAL A 59 -1.30 -7.48 10.69
N ALA A 60 -0.59 -6.37 10.73
CA ALA A 60 0.49 -6.09 9.79
C ALA A 60 1.47 -5.03 10.33
N ARG A 61 2.54 -4.75 9.58
CA ARG A 61 3.52 -3.67 9.86
C ARG A 61 3.99 -3.03 8.55
N GLY A 62 4.31 -1.73 8.60
CA GLY A 62 4.89 -1.00 7.47
C GLY A 62 3.97 -1.02 6.24
N SER A 63 4.53 -1.26 5.06
CA SER A 63 3.75 -1.37 3.81
C SER A 63 2.61 -2.41 3.90
N SER A 64 2.78 -3.51 4.63
CA SER A 64 1.68 -4.47 4.83
C SER A 64 0.52 -3.88 5.64
N ASP A 65 0.77 -2.92 6.52
CA ASP A 65 -0.26 -2.24 7.33
C ASP A 65 -1.00 -1.16 6.50
N HIS A 66 -0.32 -0.56 5.53
CA HIS A 66 -0.98 0.26 4.52
C HIS A 66 -1.92 -0.59 3.63
N ALA A 67 -1.53 -1.83 3.33
CA ALA A 67 -2.40 -2.78 2.63
C ALA A 67 -3.59 -3.20 3.51
N ALA A 68 -3.38 -3.38 4.82
CA ALA A 68 -4.46 -3.59 5.77
C ALA A 68 -5.45 -2.41 5.82
N THR A 69 -4.95 -1.17 5.72
CA THR A 69 -5.82 0.03 5.62
C THR A 69 -6.68 0.01 4.35
N TYR A 70 -6.12 -0.37 3.20
CA TYR A 70 -6.91 -0.63 1.98
C TYR A 70 -7.96 -1.73 2.21
N GLY A 71 -7.54 -2.86 2.79
CA GLY A 71 -8.40 -4.00 3.09
C GLY A 71 -9.56 -3.66 4.04
N LYS A 72 -9.35 -2.76 5.00
CA LYS A 72 -10.40 -2.26 5.89
C LYS A 72 -11.55 -1.65 5.12
N TYR A 73 -11.29 -0.68 4.25
CA TYR A 73 -12.34 -0.02 3.48
C TYR A 73 -12.99 -0.99 2.48
N LEU A 74 -12.20 -1.85 1.85
CA LEU A 74 -12.72 -2.87 0.93
C LEU A 74 -13.70 -3.81 1.63
N VAL A 75 -13.33 -4.38 2.77
CA VAL A 75 -14.21 -5.31 3.50
C VAL A 75 -15.41 -4.58 4.08
N GLU A 76 -15.24 -3.44 4.75
CA GLU A 76 -16.36 -2.70 5.34
C GLU A 76 -17.42 -2.30 4.31
N THR A 77 -17.00 -1.86 3.12
CA THR A 77 -17.94 -1.42 2.06
C THR A 77 -18.61 -2.57 1.32
N ARG A 78 -18.07 -3.79 1.39
CA ARG A 78 -18.58 -4.96 0.65
C ARG A 78 -19.31 -5.97 1.52
N SER A 79 -18.88 -6.16 2.76
CA SER A 79 -19.48 -7.10 3.71
C SER A 79 -20.26 -6.44 4.83
N GLY A 80 -20.07 -5.13 5.06
CA GLY A 80 -20.64 -4.43 6.22
C GLY A 80 -20.00 -4.80 7.56
N LEU A 81 -18.93 -5.59 7.56
CA LEU A 81 -18.24 -6.02 8.78
C LEU A 81 -17.30 -4.94 9.28
N PHE A 82 -17.47 -4.57 10.56
CA PHE A 82 -16.53 -3.71 11.25
C PHE A 82 -15.12 -4.30 11.20
N THR A 83 -14.14 -3.48 10.83
CA THR A 83 -12.75 -3.88 10.72
C THR A 83 -11.84 -3.01 11.57
N ALA A 84 -11.00 -3.65 12.39
CA ALA A 84 -9.97 -2.97 13.18
C ALA A 84 -8.56 -3.48 12.85
N SER A 85 -7.56 -2.60 12.98
CA SER A 85 -6.16 -3.01 13.02
C SER A 85 -5.79 -3.37 14.45
N ALA A 86 -5.20 -4.54 14.66
CA ALA A 86 -4.74 -4.98 15.98
C ALA A 86 -3.41 -4.30 16.30
N ALA A 87 -3.27 -3.78 17.52
CA ALA A 87 -1.99 -3.28 18.02
C ALA A 87 -1.08 -4.46 18.43
N PRO A 88 -0.01 -4.81 17.68
CA PRO A 88 0.71 -6.07 17.91
C PRO A 88 1.36 -6.17 19.28
N SER A 89 1.74 -5.03 19.87
CA SER A 89 2.30 -4.93 21.22
C SER A 89 1.38 -5.46 22.31
N VAL A 90 0.06 -5.38 22.12
CA VAL A 90 -0.94 -5.83 23.11
C VAL A 90 -0.82 -7.31 23.42
N ASN A 91 -0.55 -8.14 22.40
CA ASN A 91 -0.34 -9.58 22.59
C ASN A 91 1.13 -9.94 22.82
N SER A 92 2.07 -9.27 22.13
CA SER A 92 3.50 -9.60 22.21
C SER A 92 4.19 -9.10 23.48
N ILE A 93 3.96 -7.84 23.86
CA ILE A 93 4.63 -7.18 24.99
C ILE A 93 3.74 -7.24 26.24
N TYR A 94 2.51 -6.73 26.13
CA TYR A 94 1.60 -6.63 27.28
C TYR A 94 0.98 -7.97 27.66
N LYS A 95 0.96 -8.95 26.72
CA LYS A 95 0.36 -10.27 26.90
C LYS A 95 -1.09 -10.19 27.41
N ALA A 96 -1.84 -9.18 26.96
CA ALA A 96 -3.19 -8.94 27.42
C ALA A 96 -4.15 -10.05 26.92
N PRO A 97 -5.11 -10.49 27.73
CA PRO A 97 -6.09 -11.51 27.36
C PRO A 97 -7.19 -10.90 26.47
N MET A 98 -6.87 -10.71 25.19
CA MET A 98 -7.80 -10.19 24.18
C MET A 98 -8.86 -11.23 23.81
N GLN A 99 -10.08 -10.76 23.53
CA GLN A 99 -11.19 -11.60 23.06
C GLN A 99 -11.24 -11.59 21.53
N PHE A 100 -11.15 -12.78 20.93
CA PHE A 100 -11.17 -12.95 19.48
C PHE A 100 -12.39 -13.74 18.98
N GLU A 101 -13.27 -14.16 19.90
CA GLU A 101 -14.46 -14.94 19.55
C GLU A 101 -15.30 -14.22 18.49
N ARG A 102 -15.78 -14.99 17.50
CA ARG A 102 -16.53 -14.48 16.33
C ARG A 102 -15.76 -13.47 15.46
N GLY A 103 -14.46 -13.29 15.65
CA GLY A 103 -13.63 -12.52 14.73
C GLY A 103 -13.10 -13.36 13.59
N ALA A 104 -12.65 -12.73 12.50
CA ALA A 104 -11.70 -13.31 11.55
C ALA A 104 -10.42 -12.47 11.55
N CYS A 105 -9.26 -13.11 11.52
CA CYS A 105 -7.97 -12.44 11.63
C CYS A 105 -7.20 -12.58 10.31
N ILE A 106 -6.98 -11.47 9.60
CA ILE A 106 -6.15 -11.40 8.41
C ILE A 106 -4.78 -10.85 8.78
N VAL A 107 -3.75 -11.68 8.61
CA VAL A 107 -2.36 -11.29 8.87
C VAL A 107 -1.64 -11.09 7.55
N ILE A 108 -1.10 -9.89 7.32
CA ILE A 108 -0.41 -9.54 6.07
C ILE A 108 1.07 -9.37 6.37
N SER A 109 1.92 -10.16 5.73
CA SER A 109 3.37 -10.10 5.96
C SER A 109 4.18 -10.63 4.78
N GLN A 110 5.13 -9.84 4.29
CA GLN A 110 6.06 -10.31 3.25
C GLN A 110 6.85 -11.54 3.72
N SER A 111 7.43 -11.49 4.92
CA SER A 111 8.32 -12.54 5.44
C SER A 111 7.61 -13.61 6.28
N GLY A 112 6.45 -13.29 6.86
CA GLY A 112 5.72 -14.18 7.76
C GLY A 112 6.47 -14.56 9.04
N ALA A 113 7.49 -13.79 9.43
CA ALA A 113 8.42 -14.15 10.51
C ALA A 113 8.45 -13.16 11.68
N SER A 114 7.69 -12.06 11.63
CA SER A 114 7.70 -11.04 12.69
C SER A 114 7.13 -11.61 14.00
N PRO A 115 7.89 -11.67 15.11
CA PRO A 115 7.43 -12.23 16.38
C PRO A 115 6.13 -11.58 16.88
N ASP A 116 5.99 -10.26 16.70
CA ASP A 116 4.79 -9.55 17.15
C ASP A 116 3.53 -9.94 16.38
N LEU A 117 3.64 -10.21 15.07
CA LEU A 117 2.52 -10.66 14.26
C LEU A 117 2.15 -12.10 14.63
N LEU A 118 3.16 -12.94 14.85
CA LEU A 118 2.98 -14.33 15.30
C LEU A 118 2.27 -14.39 16.65
N ALA A 119 2.61 -13.50 17.59
CA ALA A 119 1.97 -13.45 18.90
C ALA A 119 0.47 -13.11 18.82
N VAL A 120 0.08 -12.18 17.92
CA VAL A 120 -1.34 -11.87 17.68
C VAL A 120 -2.04 -13.02 16.96
N ALA A 121 -1.42 -13.60 15.93
CA ALA A 121 -1.97 -14.73 15.20
C ALA A 121 -2.25 -15.92 16.14
N GLU A 122 -1.29 -16.26 17.01
CA GLU A 122 -1.44 -17.33 17.98
C GLU A 122 -2.56 -17.03 18.99
N ALA A 123 -2.65 -15.79 19.46
CA ALA A 123 -3.71 -15.36 20.37
C ALA A 123 -5.10 -15.41 19.70
N ALA A 124 -5.21 -14.96 18.45
CA ALA A 124 -6.44 -15.00 17.66
C ALA A 124 -6.92 -16.45 17.46
N ARG A 125 -6.00 -17.33 17.06
CA ARG A 125 -6.29 -18.76 16.86
C ARG A 125 -6.74 -19.44 18.16
N ARG A 126 -6.02 -19.21 19.27
CA ARG A 126 -6.43 -19.72 20.60
C ARG A 126 -7.79 -19.16 21.05
N GLY A 127 -8.10 -17.92 20.67
CA GLY A 127 -9.38 -17.26 20.95
C GLY A 127 -10.51 -17.63 19.97
N GLY A 128 -10.29 -18.57 19.05
CA GLY A 128 -11.31 -19.13 18.16
C GLY A 128 -11.54 -18.39 16.84
N ALA A 129 -10.83 -17.29 16.58
CA ALA A 129 -10.87 -16.61 15.28
C ALA A 129 -10.03 -17.39 14.24
N PRO A 130 -10.57 -17.70 13.05
CA PRO A 130 -9.75 -18.21 11.96
C PRO A 130 -8.67 -17.18 11.58
N VAL A 131 -7.45 -17.67 11.43
CA VAL A 131 -6.30 -16.88 10.99
C VAL A 131 -6.04 -17.15 9.52
N ILE A 132 -6.15 -16.10 8.70
CA ILE A 132 -5.86 -16.11 7.27
C ILE A 132 -4.55 -15.36 7.04
N ALA A 133 -3.53 -16.03 6.52
CA ALA A 133 -2.22 -15.44 6.27
C ALA A 133 -2.06 -15.05 4.79
N LEU A 134 -1.84 -13.77 4.54
CA LEU A 134 -1.39 -13.24 3.25
C LEU A 134 0.12 -13.05 3.31
N VAL A 135 0.85 -14.03 2.77
CA VAL A 135 2.32 -14.10 2.89
C VAL A 135 3.02 -14.36 1.56
N ASN A 136 4.21 -13.80 1.38
CA ASN A 136 5.04 -14.10 0.22
C ASN A 136 5.92 -15.33 0.43
N VAL A 137 6.41 -15.54 1.66
CA VAL A 137 7.17 -16.75 2.05
C VAL A 137 6.20 -17.81 2.55
N GLU A 138 5.84 -18.75 1.68
CA GLU A 138 4.84 -19.81 1.98
C GLU A 138 5.33 -20.83 3.02
N SER A 139 6.64 -20.93 3.26
CA SER A 139 7.25 -21.77 4.29
C SER A 139 7.54 -21.02 5.60
N SER A 140 6.85 -19.90 5.85
CA SER A 140 7.10 -19.05 7.01
C SER A 140 6.36 -19.55 8.26
N PRO A 141 6.82 -19.19 9.48
CA PRO A 141 6.13 -19.56 10.71
C PRO A 141 4.65 -19.11 10.73
N LEU A 142 4.34 -17.96 10.14
CA LEU A 142 2.97 -17.49 10.02
C LEU A 142 2.14 -18.40 9.10
N ALA A 143 2.70 -18.85 7.98
CA ALA A 143 2.03 -19.76 7.05
C ALA A 143 1.73 -21.11 7.72
N GLU A 144 2.69 -21.66 8.47
CA GLU A 144 2.52 -22.93 9.20
C GLU A 144 1.45 -22.86 10.30
N MET A 145 1.29 -21.70 10.93
CA MET A 145 0.35 -21.49 12.04
C MET A 145 -1.07 -21.16 11.58
N ALA A 146 -1.24 -20.55 10.40
CA ALA A 146 -2.52 -20.07 9.91
C ALA A 146 -3.52 -21.20 9.64
N ASP A 147 -4.81 -20.91 9.76
CA ASP A 147 -5.87 -21.85 9.37
C ASP A 147 -6.02 -21.91 7.85
N ALA A 148 -5.68 -20.83 7.15
CA ALA A 148 -5.48 -20.83 5.70
C ALA A 148 -4.44 -19.81 5.25
N VAL A 149 -3.80 -20.09 4.12
CA VAL A 149 -2.77 -19.24 3.52
C VAL A 149 -3.23 -18.82 2.13
N LEU A 150 -3.18 -17.51 1.85
CA LEU A 150 -3.36 -16.93 0.52
C LEU A 150 -2.02 -16.34 0.05
N PRO A 151 -1.23 -17.07 -0.76
CA PRO A 151 0.11 -16.64 -1.13
C PRO A 151 0.13 -15.35 -1.95
N LEU A 152 1.05 -14.43 -1.63
CA LEU A 152 1.23 -13.20 -2.41
C LEU A 152 1.87 -13.46 -3.78
N ARG A 153 2.67 -14.53 -3.91
CA ARG A 153 3.36 -14.94 -5.15
C ARG A 153 4.15 -13.82 -5.84
N ALA A 154 4.65 -12.85 -5.08
CA ALA A 154 5.47 -11.76 -5.62
C ALA A 154 6.89 -12.23 -6.02
N GLY A 155 7.28 -13.44 -5.64
CA GLY A 155 8.63 -13.97 -5.84
C GLY A 155 9.66 -13.23 -4.97
N PRO A 156 10.96 -13.39 -5.26
CA PRO A 156 12.01 -12.66 -4.56
C PRO A 156 11.89 -11.14 -4.84
N GLU A 157 11.94 -10.33 -3.78
CA GLU A 157 11.88 -8.86 -3.88
C GLU A 157 13.12 -8.30 -3.18
N ASN A 158 14.22 -8.09 -3.90
CA ASN A 158 15.54 -7.79 -3.34
C ASN A 158 15.70 -6.36 -2.85
N SER A 159 14.99 -5.40 -3.44
CA SER A 159 14.92 -4.04 -2.91
C SER A 159 14.46 -4.07 -1.45
N VAL A 160 15.05 -3.23 -0.59
CA VAL A 160 14.54 -3.07 0.78
C VAL A 160 13.14 -2.45 0.76
N ALA A 161 12.89 -1.54 -0.18
CA ALA A 161 11.58 -0.93 -0.37
C ALA A 161 10.63 -1.91 -1.09
N ALA A 162 9.58 -2.34 -0.38
CA ALA A 162 8.52 -3.18 -0.93
C ALA A 162 7.79 -2.49 -2.09
N THR A 163 7.49 -3.22 -3.17
CA THR A 163 6.76 -2.69 -4.34
C THR A 163 5.71 -3.69 -4.82
N LYS A 164 6.12 -4.73 -5.54
CA LYS A 164 5.24 -5.79 -6.04
C LYS A 164 4.59 -6.61 -4.92
N SER A 165 5.23 -6.76 -3.75
CA SER A 165 4.60 -7.44 -2.61
C SER A 165 3.47 -6.62 -2.00
N PHE A 166 3.56 -5.28 -2.02
CA PHE A 166 2.47 -4.41 -1.61
C PHE A 166 1.28 -4.54 -2.55
N ILE A 167 1.48 -4.41 -3.87
CA ILE A 167 0.41 -4.56 -4.87
C ILE A 167 -0.17 -5.98 -4.83
N GLY A 168 0.66 -7.00 -4.69
CA GLY A 168 0.23 -8.38 -4.50
C GLY A 168 -0.65 -8.56 -3.26
N SER A 169 -0.40 -7.80 -2.18
CA SER A 169 -1.26 -7.81 -0.98
C SER A 169 -2.62 -7.18 -1.26
N LEU A 170 -2.66 -6.08 -2.00
CA LEU A 170 -3.93 -5.44 -2.40
C LEU A 170 -4.76 -6.36 -3.29
N SER A 171 -4.13 -6.97 -4.30
CA SER A 171 -4.78 -7.95 -5.19
C SER A 171 -5.32 -9.16 -4.43
N ALA A 172 -4.55 -9.71 -3.50
CA ALA A 172 -4.99 -10.83 -2.67
C ALA A 172 -6.19 -10.45 -1.78
N LEU A 173 -6.24 -9.22 -1.25
CA LEU A 173 -7.38 -8.71 -0.49
C LEU A 173 -8.64 -8.56 -1.37
N VAL A 174 -8.49 -8.08 -2.60
CA VAL A 174 -9.61 -8.04 -3.58
C VAL A 174 -10.11 -9.45 -3.87
N GLN A 175 -9.21 -10.38 -4.20
CA GLN A 175 -9.58 -11.75 -4.51
C GLN A 175 -10.28 -12.44 -3.35
N LEU A 176 -9.73 -12.28 -2.13
CA LEU A 176 -10.32 -12.81 -0.91
C LEU A 176 -11.70 -12.23 -0.65
N THR A 177 -11.87 -10.91 -0.76
CA THR A 177 -13.16 -10.25 -0.50
C THR A 177 -14.20 -10.67 -1.53
N ALA A 178 -13.81 -10.75 -2.80
CA ALA A 178 -14.67 -11.22 -3.89
C ALA A 178 -15.17 -12.64 -3.62
N GLU A 179 -14.25 -13.55 -3.28
CA GLU A 179 -14.60 -14.93 -3.00
C GLU A 179 -15.29 -15.11 -1.66
N TRP A 180 -15.12 -14.23 -0.68
CA TRP A 180 -15.84 -14.26 0.59
C TRP A 180 -17.29 -13.78 0.42
N GLN A 181 -17.50 -12.67 -0.29
CA GLN A 181 -18.83 -12.07 -0.47
C GLN A 181 -19.61 -12.63 -1.67
N ASP A 182 -19.02 -13.56 -2.42
CA ASP A 182 -19.55 -14.05 -3.70
C ASP A 182 -19.83 -12.91 -4.69
N ASP A 183 -18.92 -11.93 -4.72
CA ASP A 183 -19.08 -10.67 -5.43
C ASP A 183 -18.49 -10.77 -6.84
N GLN A 184 -19.37 -10.87 -7.85
CA GLN A 184 -18.97 -10.94 -9.24
C GLN A 184 -18.36 -9.64 -9.78
N ASP A 185 -18.79 -8.47 -9.28
CA ASP A 185 -18.23 -7.17 -9.67
C ASP A 185 -16.75 -7.08 -9.29
N LEU A 186 -16.39 -7.52 -8.08
CA LEU A 186 -14.99 -7.60 -7.68
C LEU A 186 -14.17 -8.64 -8.47
N ARG A 187 -14.76 -9.78 -8.83
CA ARG A 187 -14.09 -10.79 -9.67
C ARG A 187 -13.76 -10.22 -11.05
N ASP A 188 -14.72 -9.54 -11.68
CA ASP A 188 -14.56 -8.95 -13.01
C ASP A 188 -13.57 -7.78 -12.96
N ALA A 189 -13.64 -6.94 -11.93
CA ALA A 189 -12.68 -5.86 -11.69
C ALA A 189 -11.25 -6.39 -11.52
N LEU A 190 -11.05 -7.44 -10.73
CA LEU A 190 -9.73 -8.03 -10.51
C LEU A 190 -9.17 -8.66 -11.79
N ALA A 191 -10.02 -9.27 -12.62
CA ALA A 191 -9.60 -9.90 -13.86
C ALA A 191 -8.96 -8.92 -14.86
N THR A 192 -9.36 -7.64 -14.85
CA THR A 192 -8.77 -6.59 -15.71
C THR A 192 -7.57 -5.89 -15.09
N ALA A 193 -7.30 -6.09 -13.80
CA ALA A 193 -6.24 -5.40 -13.07
C ALA A 193 -4.83 -5.57 -13.67
N PRO A 194 -4.40 -6.76 -14.18
CA PRO A 194 -3.08 -6.91 -14.77
C PRO A 194 -2.82 -5.98 -15.96
N GLU A 195 -3.80 -5.83 -16.87
CA GLU A 195 -3.68 -4.96 -18.05
C GLU A 195 -3.58 -3.49 -17.63
N HIS A 196 -4.44 -3.07 -16.70
CA HIS A 196 -4.41 -1.71 -16.17
C HIS A 196 -3.12 -1.39 -15.40
N LEU A 197 -2.56 -2.36 -14.65
CA LEU A 197 -1.27 -2.21 -13.97
C LEU A 197 -0.12 -2.02 -14.96
N ALA A 198 -0.12 -2.76 -16.07
CA ALA A 198 0.87 -2.57 -17.12
C ALA A 198 0.77 -1.15 -17.72
N ALA A 199 -0.45 -0.68 -18.02
CA ALA A 199 -0.67 0.69 -18.51
C ALA A 199 -0.27 1.77 -17.47
N ALA A 200 -0.52 1.51 -16.18
CA ALA A 200 -0.15 2.42 -15.10
C ALA A 200 1.37 2.53 -14.92
N TRP A 201 2.11 1.44 -15.15
CA TRP A 201 3.57 1.47 -15.13
C TRP A 201 4.17 2.39 -16.19
N ASP A 202 3.50 2.49 -17.35
CA ASP A 202 3.92 3.33 -18.46
C ASP A 202 3.48 4.80 -18.35
N CYS A 203 2.68 5.15 -17.33
CA CYS A 203 2.30 6.53 -17.08
C CYS A 203 3.50 7.37 -16.63
N ASP A 204 3.74 8.48 -17.32
CA ASP A 204 4.85 9.39 -17.02
C ASP A 204 4.46 10.41 -15.93
N TRP A 205 5.06 10.26 -14.75
CA TRP A 205 4.89 11.18 -13.62
C TRP A 205 6.09 12.12 -13.46
N SER A 206 6.98 12.22 -14.46
CA SER A 206 8.22 13.00 -14.38
C SER A 206 8.01 14.49 -14.12
N ALA A 207 6.85 15.04 -14.47
CA ALA A 207 6.43 16.42 -14.14
C ALA A 207 6.39 16.72 -12.63
N ALA A 208 6.27 15.69 -11.77
CA ALA A 208 6.32 15.85 -10.32
C ALA A 208 7.75 15.96 -9.76
N LEU A 209 8.80 15.65 -10.53
CA LEU A 209 10.18 15.60 -10.02
C LEU A 209 10.67 16.95 -9.54
N GLU A 210 10.63 17.97 -10.41
CA GLU A 210 11.18 19.30 -10.12
C GLU A 210 10.54 19.94 -8.88
N PRO A 211 9.20 19.97 -8.72
CA PRO A 211 8.60 20.57 -7.54
C PRO A 211 8.88 19.80 -6.25
N ILE A 212 8.97 18.46 -6.30
CA ILE A 212 9.30 17.67 -5.11
C ILE A 212 10.77 17.84 -4.72
N MET A 213 11.69 17.96 -5.69
CA MET A 213 13.11 18.20 -5.42
C MET A 213 13.38 19.59 -4.80
N ALA A 214 12.49 20.56 -5.03
CA ALA A 214 12.60 21.90 -4.47
C ALA A 214 12.27 21.98 -2.98
N THR A 215 11.71 20.92 -2.38
CA THR A 215 11.29 20.89 -0.97
C THR A 215 12.02 19.82 -0.16
N ARG A 216 11.85 19.86 1.17
CA ARG A 216 12.21 18.79 2.10
C ARG A 216 11.01 18.06 2.68
N SER A 217 9.82 18.63 2.53
CA SER A 217 8.58 18.12 3.12
C SER A 217 7.44 18.16 2.11
N LEU A 218 6.55 17.17 2.15
CA LEU A 218 5.36 17.11 1.32
C LEU A 218 4.23 16.35 2.00
N PHE A 219 3.01 16.53 1.51
CA PHE A 219 1.88 15.70 1.90
C PHE A 219 1.45 14.76 0.78
N THR A 220 1.03 13.57 1.16
CA THR A 220 0.32 12.64 0.28
C THR A 220 -1.11 12.48 0.79
N LEU A 221 -2.09 12.70 -0.06
CA LEU A 221 -3.50 12.72 0.32
C LEU A 221 -4.27 11.60 -0.38
N GLY A 222 -5.11 10.91 0.38
CA GLY A 222 -6.04 9.90 -0.10
C GLY A 222 -7.31 9.88 0.75
N ARG A 223 -8.38 9.25 0.26
CA ARG A 223 -9.65 9.14 0.99
C ARG A 223 -10.25 7.76 0.83
N GLY A 224 -10.89 7.26 1.88
CA GLY A 224 -11.49 5.93 1.87
C GLY A 224 -10.43 4.87 1.54
N ILE A 225 -10.76 4.00 0.57
CA ILE A 225 -9.88 2.91 0.12
C ILE A 225 -8.50 3.42 -0.39
N GLY A 226 -8.42 4.67 -0.86
CA GLY A 226 -7.17 5.32 -1.29
C GLY A 226 -6.27 5.79 -0.14
N LEU A 227 -6.72 5.79 1.12
CA LEU A 227 -5.89 6.24 2.26
C LEU A 227 -4.63 5.38 2.45
N GLY A 228 -4.76 4.05 2.32
CA GLY A 228 -3.61 3.15 2.39
C GLY A 228 -2.55 3.46 1.33
N ILE A 229 -2.98 3.94 0.15
CA ILE A 229 -2.07 4.30 -0.94
C ILE A 229 -1.29 5.58 -0.61
N ALA A 230 -1.96 6.58 -0.03
CA ALA A 230 -1.29 7.78 0.43
C ALA A 230 -0.25 7.46 1.52
N GLN A 231 -0.60 6.62 2.48
CA GLN A 231 0.32 6.17 3.53
C GLN A 231 1.55 5.45 2.96
N GLU A 232 1.35 4.58 1.97
CA GLU A 232 2.45 3.89 1.29
C GLU A 232 3.35 4.86 0.52
N ALA A 233 2.77 5.80 -0.23
CA ALA A 233 3.55 6.80 -0.94
C ALA A 233 4.40 7.66 0.03
N ALA A 234 3.80 8.14 1.12
CA ALA A 234 4.55 8.88 2.15
C ALA A 234 5.64 8.03 2.81
N LEU A 235 5.44 6.73 2.99
CA LEU A 235 6.49 5.86 3.51
C LEU A 235 7.64 5.76 2.53
N LYS A 236 7.37 5.53 1.24
CA LYS A 236 8.43 5.41 0.23
C LYS A 236 9.21 6.71 0.01
N PHE A 237 8.55 7.86 0.05
CA PHE A 237 9.26 9.15 0.06
C PHE A 237 10.24 9.27 1.25
N LYS A 238 9.87 8.77 2.45
CA LYS A 238 10.79 8.74 3.60
C LYS A 238 11.93 7.74 3.37
N GLU A 239 11.59 6.51 2.99
CA GLU A 239 12.53 5.40 2.91
C GLU A 239 13.57 5.59 1.81
N VAL A 240 13.13 5.85 0.56
CA VAL A 240 14.02 5.85 -0.61
C VAL A 240 14.44 7.22 -1.08
N CYS A 241 13.68 8.28 -0.77
CA CYS A 241 14.01 9.65 -1.18
C CYS A 241 14.61 10.50 -0.04
N GLY A 242 14.50 10.05 1.22
CA GLY A 242 14.95 10.84 2.37
C GLY A 242 14.15 12.13 2.58
N LEU A 243 12.89 12.17 2.13
CA LEU A 243 12.00 13.32 2.25
C LEU A 243 11.05 13.16 3.43
N HIS A 244 10.73 14.27 4.10
CA HIS A 244 9.71 14.28 5.14
C HIS A 244 8.31 14.32 4.53
N ALA A 245 7.82 13.16 4.08
CA ALA A 245 6.47 13.04 3.58
C ALA A 245 5.49 12.63 4.69
N GLU A 246 4.33 13.24 4.78
CA GLU A 246 3.28 12.82 5.71
C GLU A 246 1.99 12.50 4.96
N ALA A 247 1.34 11.39 5.35
CA ALA A 247 0.08 10.99 4.74
C ALA A 247 -1.10 11.49 5.56
N TYR A 248 -2.08 12.08 4.88
CA TYR A 248 -3.32 12.51 5.51
C TYR A 248 -4.53 11.98 4.75
N SER A 249 -5.58 11.69 5.52
CA SER A 249 -6.92 11.64 4.94
C SER A 249 -7.22 13.00 4.31
N SER A 250 -7.71 12.99 3.08
CA SER A 250 -8.13 14.22 2.40
C SER A 250 -9.24 14.94 3.19
N ALA A 251 -10.01 14.21 4.01
CA ALA A 251 -11.02 14.79 4.88
C ALA A 251 -10.44 15.53 6.10
N GLU A 252 -9.18 15.31 6.46
CA GLU A 252 -8.55 15.83 7.68
C GLU A 252 -7.51 16.93 7.39
N VAL A 253 -7.03 17.07 6.16
CA VAL A 253 -5.91 17.99 5.84
C VAL A 253 -6.20 19.46 6.18
N LEU A 254 -7.46 19.89 6.04
CA LEU A 254 -7.90 21.25 6.39
C LEU A 254 -8.09 21.46 7.90
N HIS A 255 -8.11 20.40 8.70
CA HIS A 255 -8.34 20.43 10.15
C HIS A 255 -7.06 20.64 10.97
N GLY A 256 -6.02 21.21 10.36
CA GLY A 256 -4.75 21.51 11.05
C GLY A 256 -3.52 21.32 10.16
N PRO A 257 -3.35 20.20 9.46
CA PRO A 257 -2.14 19.91 8.69
C PRO A 257 -1.78 20.99 7.66
N VAL A 258 -2.77 21.56 6.99
CA VAL A 258 -2.57 22.62 5.98
C VAL A 258 -1.88 23.87 6.54
N THR A 259 -1.85 24.08 7.86
CA THR A 259 -1.24 25.27 8.50
C THR A 259 0.27 25.39 8.28
N ILE A 260 0.96 24.26 8.05
CA ILE A 260 2.39 24.23 7.74
C ILE A 260 2.70 24.32 6.24
N ALA A 261 1.67 24.27 5.39
CA ALA A 261 1.82 24.29 3.94
C ALA A 261 1.93 25.75 3.43
N ARG A 262 3.16 26.17 3.13
CA ARG A 262 3.54 27.51 2.64
C ARG A 262 4.65 27.38 1.59
N ASP A 263 4.97 28.45 0.87
CA ASP A 263 6.13 28.52 -0.02
C ASP A 263 6.07 27.42 -1.10
N ALA A 264 4.93 27.33 -1.80
CA ALA A 264 4.63 26.33 -2.82
C ALA A 264 4.71 24.87 -2.32
N PHE A 265 4.37 24.61 -1.04
CA PHE A 265 4.41 23.29 -0.41
C PHE A 265 3.76 22.20 -1.27
N PRO A 266 4.47 21.09 -1.60
CA PRO A 266 3.91 20.06 -2.47
C PRO A 266 2.89 19.15 -1.80
N MET A 267 1.79 18.88 -2.50
CA MET A 267 0.78 17.90 -2.11
C MET A 267 0.49 16.96 -3.29
N LEU A 268 0.72 15.66 -3.08
CA LEU A 268 0.33 14.60 -4.00
C LEU A 268 -1.06 14.07 -3.62
N VAL A 269 -2.07 14.29 -4.46
CA VAL A 269 -3.44 13.82 -4.24
C VAL A 269 -3.73 12.65 -5.15
N MET A 270 -4.06 11.50 -4.57
CA MET A 270 -4.47 10.30 -5.31
C MET A 270 -5.94 10.01 -5.01
N ALA A 271 -6.77 10.13 -6.04
CA ALA A 271 -8.22 10.02 -5.95
C ALA A 271 -8.74 8.86 -6.81
N GLN A 272 -9.78 8.18 -6.38
CA GLN A 272 -10.49 7.14 -7.13
C GLN A 272 -11.94 7.56 -7.40
N ASP A 273 -12.56 7.03 -8.44
CA ASP A 273 -13.94 7.38 -8.84
C ASP A 273 -14.99 6.58 -8.04
N ASP A 274 -14.97 6.73 -6.72
CA ASP A 274 -15.95 6.14 -5.80
C ASP A 274 -16.80 7.22 -5.09
N ALA A 275 -17.56 6.82 -4.08
CA ALA A 275 -18.39 7.73 -3.28
C ALA A 275 -17.61 8.86 -2.59
N THR A 276 -16.28 8.76 -2.50
CA THR A 276 -15.43 9.82 -1.92
C THR A 276 -15.03 10.88 -2.94
N ALA A 277 -15.15 10.61 -4.25
CA ALA A 277 -14.69 11.48 -5.33
C ALA A 277 -15.24 12.92 -5.27
N PRO A 278 -16.54 13.17 -4.97
CA PRO A 278 -17.04 14.55 -4.83
C PRO A 278 -16.29 15.33 -3.75
N GLY A 279 -16.07 14.73 -2.59
CA GLY A 279 -15.37 15.40 -1.48
C GLY A 279 -13.87 15.59 -1.73
N VAL A 280 -13.24 14.76 -2.57
CA VAL A 280 -11.86 15.00 -3.02
C VAL A 280 -11.81 16.13 -4.04
N ARG A 281 -12.79 16.21 -4.97
CA ARG A 281 -12.91 17.33 -5.93
C ARG A 281 -13.08 18.67 -5.22
N ASP A 282 -13.96 18.73 -4.22
CA ASP A 282 -14.18 19.94 -3.42
C ASP A 282 -12.88 20.38 -2.72
N LEU A 283 -12.16 19.42 -2.13
CA LEU A 283 -10.87 19.69 -1.49
C LEU A 283 -9.84 20.26 -2.49
N VAL A 284 -9.62 19.60 -3.63
CA VAL A 284 -8.59 20.06 -4.58
C VAL A 284 -8.98 21.42 -5.17
N ALA A 285 -10.28 21.70 -5.37
CA ALA A 285 -10.76 23.01 -5.79
C ALA A 285 -10.49 24.09 -4.72
N GLU A 286 -10.66 23.77 -3.43
CA GLU A 286 -10.37 24.69 -2.33
C GLU A 286 -8.86 24.95 -2.14
N LEU A 287 -8.03 23.92 -2.37
CA LEU A 287 -6.58 24.05 -2.34
C LEU A 287 -6.03 24.77 -3.58
N SER A 288 -6.74 24.67 -4.70
CA SER A 288 -6.40 25.37 -5.94
C SER A 288 -6.49 26.88 -5.72
N GLY A 289 -5.44 27.61 -6.11
CA GLY A 289 -5.34 29.06 -5.88
C GLY A 289 -4.72 29.45 -4.54
N ARG A 290 -4.34 28.49 -3.69
CA ARG A 290 -3.41 28.72 -2.57
C ARG A 290 -1.97 28.64 -3.08
N ASP A 291 -1.02 29.15 -2.28
CA ASP A 291 0.42 29.06 -2.54
C ASP A 291 0.94 27.63 -2.24
N LEU A 292 0.46 26.67 -3.03
CA LEU A 292 0.71 25.23 -2.93
C LEU A 292 1.06 24.66 -4.29
N THR A 293 1.90 23.62 -4.32
CA THR A 293 2.09 22.82 -5.53
C THR A 293 1.21 21.57 -5.44
N LEU A 294 0.09 21.57 -6.17
CA LEU A 294 -0.78 20.40 -6.25
C LEU A 294 -0.34 19.49 -7.39
N MET A 295 -0.14 18.22 -7.08
CA MET A 295 0.04 17.13 -8.06
C MET A 295 -1.12 16.16 -7.88
N THR A 296 -1.86 15.85 -8.93
CA THR A 296 -3.12 15.11 -8.80
C THR A 296 -3.18 13.91 -9.73
N ALA A 297 -3.61 12.76 -9.23
CA ALA A 297 -3.86 11.55 -10.00
C ALA A 297 -5.31 11.09 -9.79
N GLY A 298 -6.08 10.97 -10.88
CA GLY A 298 -7.51 10.60 -10.83
C GLY A 298 -8.46 11.74 -10.43
N VAL A 299 -7.94 12.97 -10.34
CA VAL A 299 -8.73 14.20 -10.14
C VAL A 299 -8.03 15.38 -10.81
N THR A 300 -8.80 16.34 -11.31
CA THR A 300 -8.30 17.53 -12.02
C THR A 300 -8.61 18.78 -11.22
N ALA A 301 -7.70 19.76 -11.23
CA ALA A 301 -7.93 21.05 -10.60
C ALA A 301 -7.14 22.17 -11.31
N PRO A 302 -7.66 23.42 -11.39
CA PRO A 302 -6.96 24.51 -12.06
C PRO A 302 -5.57 24.77 -11.46
N GLY A 303 -4.53 24.73 -12.31
CA GLY A 303 -3.15 24.97 -11.91
C GLY A 303 -2.44 23.79 -11.24
N ALA A 304 -3.11 22.64 -11.09
CA ALA A 304 -2.47 21.42 -10.62
C ALA A 304 -1.65 20.76 -11.73
N ILE A 305 -0.58 20.06 -11.33
CA ILE A 305 0.16 19.14 -12.19
C ILE A 305 -0.64 17.85 -12.26
N GLU A 306 -1.33 17.64 -13.37
CA GLU A 306 -2.11 16.43 -13.62
C GLU A 306 -1.17 15.27 -13.96
N LEU A 307 -1.22 14.22 -13.14
CA LEU A 307 -0.44 13.01 -13.30
C LEU A 307 -1.30 11.95 -13.99
N PRO A 308 -0.89 11.43 -15.16
CA PRO A 308 -1.68 10.49 -15.93
C PRO A 308 -1.90 9.19 -15.16
N THR A 309 -3.11 8.65 -15.20
CA THR A 309 -3.46 7.34 -14.64
C THR A 309 -4.56 6.71 -15.49
N PRO A 310 -4.56 5.38 -15.71
CA PRO A 310 -5.69 4.72 -16.33
C PRO A 310 -6.94 4.81 -15.45
N SER A 311 -8.11 4.86 -16.08
CA SER A 311 -9.39 4.63 -15.41
C SER A 311 -9.68 3.14 -15.37
N ALA A 312 -10.24 2.67 -14.26
CA ALA A 312 -10.61 1.28 -14.05
C ALA A 312 -11.73 1.20 -13.01
N HIS A 313 -12.09 0.00 -12.58
CA HIS A 313 -13.00 -0.16 -11.45
C HIS A 313 -12.44 0.55 -10.19
N PRO A 314 -13.25 1.28 -9.39
CA PRO A 314 -12.74 2.14 -8.30
C PRO A 314 -11.94 1.41 -7.20
N VAL A 315 -12.13 0.10 -7.03
CA VAL A 315 -11.30 -0.70 -6.10
C VAL A 315 -9.91 -1.03 -6.66
N ILE A 316 -9.75 -1.06 -7.99
CA ILE A 316 -8.48 -1.35 -8.68
C ILE A 316 -7.67 -0.07 -8.88
N GLU A 317 -8.36 1.04 -9.10
CA GLU A 317 -7.79 2.36 -9.26
C GLU A 317 -6.64 2.70 -8.26
N PRO A 318 -6.80 2.51 -6.93
CA PRO A 318 -5.73 2.64 -5.94
C PRO A 318 -4.43 1.88 -6.28
N LEU A 319 -4.52 0.66 -6.82
CA LEU A 319 -3.36 -0.15 -7.22
C LEU A 319 -2.61 0.49 -8.39
N LEU A 320 -3.34 1.14 -9.31
CA LEU A 320 -2.76 1.81 -10.47
C LEU A 320 -1.95 3.05 -10.06
N ARG A 321 -2.48 3.82 -9.10
CA ARG A 321 -1.81 5.04 -8.61
C ARG A 321 -0.50 4.70 -7.92
N ILE A 322 -0.47 3.65 -7.09
CA ILE A 322 0.78 3.23 -6.46
C ILE A 322 1.77 2.63 -7.48
N GLN A 323 1.30 1.95 -8.52
CA GLN A 323 2.15 1.44 -9.61
C GLN A 323 2.91 2.57 -10.31
N SER A 324 2.21 3.62 -10.74
CA SER A 324 2.84 4.79 -11.37
C SER A 324 3.76 5.53 -10.38
N PHE A 325 3.32 5.67 -9.13
CA PHE A 325 4.12 6.29 -8.07
C PHE A 325 5.46 5.59 -7.83
N TYR A 326 5.55 4.25 -7.86
CA TYR A 326 6.82 3.56 -7.65
C TYR A 326 7.88 3.93 -8.70
N ARG A 327 7.46 4.17 -9.94
CA ARG A 327 8.35 4.66 -11.00
C ARG A 327 8.87 6.07 -10.69
N LEU A 328 7.98 6.98 -10.25
CA LEU A 328 8.36 8.32 -9.78
C LEU A 328 9.31 8.27 -8.59
N ALA A 329 9.00 7.47 -7.56
CA ALA A 329 9.81 7.37 -6.35
C ALA A 329 11.23 6.89 -6.65
N ASN A 330 11.39 5.91 -7.54
CA ASN A 330 12.69 5.44 -8.00
C ASN A 330 13.48 6.54 -8.74
N GLN A 331 12.83 7.24 -9.69
CA GLN A 331 13.47 8.33 -10.43
C GLN A 331 13.89 9.48 -9.50
N LEU A 332 13.02 9.86 -8.57
CA LEU A 332 13.27 10.91 -7.59
C LEU A 332 14.41 10.55 -6.64
N SER A 333 14.44 9.30 -6.14
CA SER A 333 15.53 8.79 -5.29
C SER A 333 16.89 8.99 -5.95
N LEU A 334 17.02 8.58 -7.23
CA LEU A 334 18.25 8.76 -8.00
C LEU A 334 18.57 10.23 -8.27
N ALA A 335 17.57 11.06 -8.59
CA ALA A 335 17.75 12.49 -8.80
C ALA A 335 18.22 13.22 -7.53
N LEU A 336 17.87 12.71 -6.35
CA LEU A 336 18.35 13.17 -5.04
C LEU A 336 19.68 12.55 -4.61
N GLY A 337 20.30 11.72 -5.46
CA GLY A 337 21.56 11.04 -5.18
C GLY A 337 21.47 9.91 -4.14
N GLN A 338 20.27 9.35 -3.94
CA GLN A 338 20.02 8.23 -3.03
C GLN A 338 20.11 6.88 -3.76
N ASP A 339 20.18 5.78 -3.00
CA ASP A 339 20.05 4.40 -3.52
C ASP A 339 18.71 3.79 -3.08
N PRO A 340 17.72 3.65 -3.99
CA PRO A 340 16.42 3.09 -3.64
C PRO A 340 16.48 1.60 -3.27
N ASP A 341 17.52 0.88 -3.70
CA ASP A 341 17.69 -0.55 -3.40
C ASP A 341 18.22 -0.77 -1.97
N ASN A 342 19.01 0.17 -1.45
CA ASN A 342 19.70 0.09 -0.16
C ASN A 342 19.58 1.40 0.64
N PRO A 343 18.37 1.81 1.04
CA PRO A 343 18.16 3.01 1.83
C PRO A 343 18.88 2.92 3.19
N PRO A 344 19.47 4.03 3.67
CA PRO A 344 20.27 4.03 4.89
C PRO A 344 19.42 3.65 6.11
N PHE A 345 20.04 2.94 7.06
CA PHE A 345 19.45 2.51 8.34
C PHE A 345 18.30 1.50 8.26
N LEU A 346 17.92 1.02 7.07
CA LEU A 346 16.87 0.02 6.90
C LEU A 346 17.45 -1.36 6.57
N ARG A 347 16.76 -2.40 7.05
CA ARG A 347 16.98 -3.79 6.67
C ARG A 347 15.66 -4.36 6.18
N LYS A 348 15.72 -5.22 5.18
CA LYS A 348 14.54 -5.83 4.55
C LYS A 348 13.63 -6.60 5.52
N VAL A 349 14.20 -7.25 6.53
CA VAL A 349 13.45 -7.84 7.63
C VAL A 349 13.78 -7.08 8.91
N THR A 350 12.84 -6.24 9.35
CA THR A 350 12.95 -5.53 10.62
C THR A 350 12.47 -6.46 11.73
N ALA A 351 13.41 -6.97 12.53
CA ALA A 351 13.07 -7.58 13.81
C ALA A 351 12.78 -6.44 14.81
N THR A 352 11.54 -6.37 15.29
CA THR A 352 11.22 -5.60 16.50
C THR A 352 11.77 -6.37 17.70
N VAL A 353 12.61 -5.72 18.50
CA VAL A 353 13.28 -6.31 19.67
C VAL A 353 12.50 -6.01 20.94
#